data_AF-A0A1S3D542-F1
#
_entry.id   AF-A0A1S3D542-F1
#
_cell.length_a   1.000
_cell.length_b   1.000
_cell.length_c   1.000
_cell.angle_alpha   90.00
_cell.angle_beta   90.00
_cell.angle_gamma   90.00
#
_symmetry.space_group_name_H-M   'P 1'
#
loop_
_entity.id
_entity.type
_entity.pdbx_description
1 polymer ?
#
loop_
_entity_poly.entity_id
_entity_poly.type
_entity_poly.pdbx_seq_one_letter_code
_entity_poly.pdbx_strand_id
1 'polypeptide(L)'
;MDISAFSSDNFDVKNWINESLKNVKDQDNKSVYVGNMVKKLQLYVQQVNSGLEEMNEQVVASLPRIMRDANVLSQEAEMLQQKMSAVKQEIIDVEKNTRASMASLERIDKIKSELLSAKQSLHEADNWTLMTTDIEEIFERGDIEGIAAKIVSMQQCLAVLTHTPDYEDKRLQLETLKNQLEAIASPHLVQAFTSKHLDDAHKFVRIFSSMERLPQLLSYYDKCQKGVYCEEFKRVVERGEELSGDTLVKQVYEFLLSEGQNQVGEKIPPCSYLKPINLPMIFGFTESDLIQPPSRLRTLIHAPLSPHLSNYSNLQYNSMLAQLHKQEDVTREDVMDQVDGLAHSTDVVFKIMTEAITTCFQLSRGCVVTQLIDSCHKFLTDYLHRFASISKQISSQHNDAQVDAWHLFPLCLGFLQAQGDLLHRMCVWSTLVGERVNETRGNAVTEYVQLYLNRDETRAFNSFLLMVEQALNGGTLVWNNDRTVPSGNRAQG
;
A
#
# COMPACT_ATOMS: atom_id res chain seq x y z
N MET A 1 90.65 -20.51 36.67
CA MET A 1 91.20 -19.15 36.79
C MET A 1 90.31 -18.31 35.92
N ASP A 2 89.45 -17.50 36.54
CA ASP A 2 88.49 -16.68 35.82
C ASP A 2 89.23 -15.41 35.35
N ILE A 3 89.32 -15.21 34.03
CA ILE A 3 90.15 -14.18 33.38
C ILE A 3 89.45 -12.81 33.35
N SER A 4 88.12 -12.80 33.58
CA SER A 4 87.32 -11.58 33.69
C SER A 4 87.78 -10.66 34.84
N ALA A 5 88.34 -11.23 35.91
CA ALA A 5 88.86 -10.47 37.05
C ALA A 5 90.05 -9.56 36.69
N PHE A 6 90.91 -9.96 35.75
CA PHE A 6 92.06 -9.16 35.30
C PHE A 6 91.68 -7.96 34.43
N SER A 7 90.47 -7.97 33.87
CA SER A 7 89.95 -6.88 33.04
C SER A 7 89.14 -5.86 33.84
N SER A 8 89.06 -6.02 35.17
CA SER A 8 88.34 -5.09 36.06
C SER A 8 89.27 -4.00 36.60
N ASP A 9 88.81 -2.74 36.60
CA ASP A 9 89.63 -1.58 37.01
C ASP A 9 90.05 -1.59 38.50
N ASN A 10 89.38 -2.38 39.36
CA ASN A 10 89.63 -2.47 40.80
C ASN A 10 90.35 -3.78 41.22
N PHE A 11 91.08 -4.43 40.31
CA PHE A 11 91.74 -5.70 40.58
C PHE A 11 92.87 -5.57 41.63
N ASP A 12 92.68 -6.15 42.82
CA ASP A 12 93.72 -6.21 43.86
C ASP A 12 94.54 -7.50 43.77
N VAL A 13 95.75 -7.35 43.21
CA VAL A 13 96.75 -8.41 43.04
C VAL A 13 97.06 -9.11 44.36
N LYS A 14 97.13 -8.38 45.49
CA LYS A 14 97.49 -8.96 46.79
C LYS A 14 96.37 -9.84 47.32
N ASN A 15 95.12 -9.36 47.27
CA ASN A 15 93.96 -10.14 47.68
C ASN A 15 93.79 -11.39 46.80
N TRP A 16 93.96 -11.24 45.49
CA TRP A 16 93.87 -12.35 44.54
C TRP A 16 94.95 -13.43 44.76
N ILE A 17 96.21 -13.03 45.00
CA ILE A 17 97.30 -13.96 45.36
C ILE A 17 96.98 -14.67 46.68
N ASN A 18 96.52 -13.92 47.68
CA ASN A 18 96.21 -14.45 49.00
C ASN A 18 95.05 -15.45 48.95
N GLU A 19 93.98 -15.17 48.19
CA GLU A 19 92.86 -16.10 47.99
C GLU A 19 93.27 -17.35 47.21
N SER A 20 94.07 -17.17 46.14
CA SER A 20 94.56 -18.28 45.31
C SER A 20 95.52 -19.21 46.07
N LEU A 21 96.25 -18.70 47.06
CA LEU A 21 97.16 -19.46 47.93
C LEU A 21 96.53 -20.00 49.22
N LYS A 22 95.32 -19.54 49.58
CA LYS A 22 94.62 -19.94 50.81
C LYS A 22 94.30 -21.44 50.86
N ASN A 23 94.14 -22.06 49.68
CA ASN A 23 93.76 -23.47 49.55
C ASN A 23 94.94 -24.45 49.62
N VAL A 24 96.20 -23.97 49.70
CA VAL A 24 97.40 -24.83 49.74
C VAL A 24 98.04 -24.74 51.12
N LYS A 25 98.09 -25.84 51.89
CA LYS A 25 98.59 -25.84 53.28
C LYS A 25 100.08 -26.17 53.42
N ASP A 26 100.65 -26.93 52.48
CA ASP A 26 102.08 -27.28 52.51
C ASP A 26 102.95 -26.32 51.73
N GLN A 27 104.09 -25.97 52.33
CA GLN A 27 104.99 -24.93 51.83
C GLN A 27 105.70 -25.33 50.53
N ASP A 28 106.04 -26.61 50.37
CA ASP A 28 106.62 -27.14 49.13
C ASP A 28 105.59 -27.21 47.98
N ASN A 29 104.31 -27.46 48.28
CA ASN A 29 103.26 -27.47 47.28
C ASN A 29 102.89 -26.05 46.79
N LYS A 30 103.10 -25.02 47.61
CA LYS A 30 102.87 -23.62 47.22
C LYS A 30 103.82 -23.16 46.10
N SER A 31 105.10 -23.52 46.17
CA SER A 31 106.08 -23.08 45.16
C SER A 31 105.76 -23.66 43.77
N VAL A 32 105.38 -24.94 43.72
CA VAL A 32 104.98 -25.63 42.49
C VAL A 32 103.68 -25.06 41.93
N TYR A 33 102.68 -24.77 42.77
CA TYR A 33 101.42 -24.17 42.35
C TYR A 33 101.61 -22.75 41.78
N VAL A 34 102.40 -21.91 42.45
CA VAL A 34 102.74 -20.56 41.96
C VAL A 34 103.48 -20.64 40.63
N GLY A 35 104.48 -21.52 40.50
CA GLY A 35 105.21 -21.71 39.24
C GLY A 35 104.29 -22.11 38.08
N ASN A 36 103.36 -23.03 38.32
CA ASN A 36 102.35 -23.43 37.32
C ASN A 36 101.38 -22.29 36.98
N MET A 37 101.00 -21.47 37.96
CA MET A 37 100.10 -20.33 37.75
C MET A 37 100.79 -19.22 36.95
N VAL A 38 102.04 -18.90 37.28
CA VAL A 38 102.88 -17.96 36.51
C VAL A 38 103.04 -18.44 35.07
N LYS A 39 103.33 -19.73 34.86
CA LYS A 39 103.44 -20.31 33.52
C LYS A 39 102.14 -20.18 32.71
N LYS A 40 100.98 -20.40 33.35
CA LYS A 40 99.67 -20.19 32.70
C LYS A 40 99.46 -18.72 32.34
N LEU A 41 99.76 -17.80 33.24
CA LEU A 41 99.68 -16.36 32.96
C LEU A 41 100.62 -15.94 31.82
N GLN A 42 101.85 -16.48 31.77
CA GLN A 42 102.79 -16.23 30.68
C GLN A 42 102.25 -16.72 29.33
N LEU A 43 101.66 -17.93 29.29
CA LEU A 43 101.03 -18.44 28.07
C LEU A 43 99.84 -17.58 27.62
N TYR A 44 99.04 -17.05 28.55
CA TYR A 44 97.95 -16.14 28.21
C TYR A 44 98.45 -14.80 27.69
N VAL A 45 99.46 -14.19 28.32
CA VAL A 45 100.10 -12.97 27.81
C VAL A 45 100.61 -13.20 26.39
N GLN A 46 101.24 -14.34 26.14
CA GLN A 46 101.72 -14.69 24.80
C GLN A 46 100.56 -14.85 23.81
N GLN A 47 99.47 -15.50 24.20
CA GLN A 47 98.29 -15.71 23.34
C GLN A 47 97.55 -14.40 23.02
N VAL A 48 97.40 -13.51 23.99
CA VAL A 48 96.78 -12.19 23.79
C VAL A 48 97.65 -11.33 22.90
N ASN A 49 98.96 -11.30 23.15
CA ASN A 49 99.89 -10.54 22.30
C ASN A 49 99.91 -11.08 20.87
N SER A 50 99.93 -12.40 20.67
CA SER A 50 99.90 -12.97 19.32
C SER A 50 98.57 -12.68 18.60
N GLY A 51 97.44 -12.77 19.31
CA GLY A 51 96.13 -12.44 18.72
C GLY A 51 95.99 -10.94 18.42
N LEU A 52 96.56 -10.08 19.25
CA LEU A 52 96.59 -8.64 19.02
C LEU A 52 97.49 -8.29 17.83
N GLU A 53 98.64 -8.94 17.69
CA GLU A 53 99.58 -8.74 16.59
C GLU A 53 98.98 -9.20 15.25
N GLU A 54 98.31 -10.36 15.22
CA GLU A 54 97.57 -10.85 14.05
C GLU A 54 96.43 -9.89 13.65
N MET A 55 95.65 -9.41 14.62
CA MET A 55 94.60 -8.44 14.35
C MET A 55 95.16 -7.10 13.87
N ASN A 56 96.26 -6.63 14.47
CA ASN A 56 96.92 -5.39 14.07
C ASN A 56 97.45 -5.49 12.63
N GLU A 57 98.12 -6.60 12.26
CA GLU A 57 98.55 -6.84 10.88
C GLU A 57 97.37 -6.87 9.91
N GLN A 58 96.27 -7.52 10.27
CA GLN A 58 95.07 -7.58 9.42
C GLN A 58 94.41 -6.20 9.25
N VAL A 59 94.34 -5.40 10.32
CA VAL A 59 93.80 -4.03 10.27
C VAL A 59 94.70 -3.12 9.45
N VAL A 60 96.03 -3.18 9.67
CA VAL A 60 97.00 -2.38 8.90
C VAL A 60 96.99 -2.78 7.42
N ALA A 61 96.84 -4.07 7.10
CA ALA A 61 96.76 -4.55 5.73
C ALA A 61 95.45 -4.14 5.02
N SER A 62 94.34 -4.01 5.76
CA SER A 62 93.03 -3.65 5.19
C SER A 62 92.78 -2.15 5.11
N LEU A 63 93.45 -1.33 5.92
CA LEU A 63 93.30 0.13 5.96
C LEU A 63 93.46 0.82 4.59
N PRO A 64 94.49 0.50 3.76
CA PRO A 64 94.67 1.14 2.47
C PRO A 64 93.52 0.87 1.50
N ARG A 65 92.91 -0.33 1.57
CA ARG A 65 91.76 -0.69 0.77
C ARG A 65 90.53 0.12 1.20
N ILE A 66 90.27 0.22 2.51
CA ILE A 66 89.16 1.03 3.04
C ILE A 66 89.34 2.50 2.67
N MET A 67 90.56 3.05 2.76
CA MET A 67 90.84 4.42 2.32
C MET A 67 90.60 4.61 0.83
N ARG A 68 90.98 3.64 0.00
CA ARG A 68 90.71 3.69 -1.45
C ARG A 68 89.21 3.67 -1.73
N ASP A 69 88.48 2.76 -1.10
CA ASP A 69 87.04 2.61 -1.29
C ASP A 69 86.29 3.86 -0.80
N ALA A 70 86.70 4.45 0.33
CA ALA A 70 86.14 5.72 0.83
C ALA A 70 86.40 6.90 -0.13
N ASN A 71 87.61 6.98 -0.71
CA ASN A 71 87.93 8.01 -1.70
C ASN A 71 87.13 7.85 -2.99
N VAL A 72 86.96 6.62 -3.48
CA VAL A 72 86.12 6.32 -4.64
C VAL A 72 84.68 6.72 -4.37
N LEU A 73 84.13 6.34 -3.21
CA LEU A 73 82.77 6.72 -2.82
C LEU A 73 82.58 8.23 -2.73
N SER A 74 83.57 8.95 -2.19
CA SER A 74 83.56 10.42 -2.13
C SER A 74 83.51 11.04 -3.53
N GLN A 75 84.33 10.54 -4.46
CA GLN A 75 84.33 11.01 -5.85
C GLN A 75 83.03 10.67 -6.58
N GLU A 76 82.47 9.48 -6.36
CA GLU A 76 81.17 9.10 -6.93
C GLU A 76 80.04 9.97 -6.39
N ALA A 77 80.05 10.30 -5.11
CA ALA A 77 79.08 11.21 -4.49
C ALA A 77 79.18 12.63 -5.07
N GLU A 78 80.40 13.16 -5.27
CA GLU A 78 80.62 14.44 -5.94
C GLU A 78 80.11 14.42 -7.38
N MET A 79 80.44 13.36 -8.14
CA MET A 79 79.98 13.21 -9.52
C MET A 79 78.45 13.12 -9.58
N LEU A 80 77.84 12.41 -8.64
CA LEU A 80 76.38 12.30 -8.54
C LEU A 80 75.75 13.66 -8.22
N GLN A 81 76.34 14.42 -7.30
CA GLN A 81 75.88 15.77 -6.97
C GLN A 81 75.92 16.70 -8.19
N GLN A 82 77.01 16.64 -8.97
CA GLN A 82 77.14 17.40 -10.22
C GLN A 82 76.12 16.97 -11.28
N LYS A 83 75.87 15.66 -11.42
CA LYS A 83 74.83 15.17 -12.35
C LYS A 83 73.44 15.58 -11.91
N MET A 84 73.15 15.52 -10.61
CA MET A 84 71.83 15.88 -10.08
C MET A 84 71.56 17.39 -10.22
N SER A 85 72.59 18.24 -10.07
CA SER A 85 72.47 19.68 -10.32
C SER A 85 72.30 19.99 -11.82
N ALA A 86 73.00 19.26 -12.70
CA ALA A 86 72.80 19.38 -14.15
C ALA A 86 71.38 18.98 -14.57
N VAL A 87 70.89 17.82 -14.11
CA VAL A 87 69.51 17.37 -14.38
C VAL A 87 68.48 18.36 -13.86
N LYS A 88 68.69 18.92 -12.65
CA LYS A 88 67.82 19.97 -12.12
C LYS A 88 67.77 21.18 -13.06
N GLN A 89 68.91 21.59 -13.59
CA GLN A 89 68.98 22.73 -14.50
C GLN A 89 68.31 22.43 -15.84
N GLU A 90 68.53 21.24 -16.39
CA GLU A 90 67.85 20.79 -17.62
C GLU A 90 66.33 20.75 -17.45
N ILE A 91 65.81 20.31 -16.29
CA ILE A 91 64.36 20.32 -16.01
C ILE A 91 63.82 21.76 -16.00
N ILE A 92 64.55 22.71 -15.40
CA ILE A 92 64.15 24.13 -15.37
C ILE A 92 64.16 24.70 -16.79
N ASP A 93 65.16 24.38 -17.59
CA ASP A 93 65.29 24.87 -18.96
C ASP A 93 64.21 24.26 -19.87
N VAL A 94 63.91 22.96 -19.72
CA VAL A 94 62.79 22.30 -20.39
C VAL A 94 61.47 22.92 -20.00
N GLU A 95 61.22 23.16 -18.70
CA GLU A 95 59.99 23.80 -18.24
C GLU A 95 59.84 25.20 -18.87
N LYS A 96 60.91 26.01 -18.85
CA LYS A 96 60.90 27.36 -19.42
C LYS A 96 60.67 27.36 -20.93
N ASN A 97 61.33 26.47 -21.67
CA ASN A 97 61.22 26.38 -23.13
C ASN A 97 59.90 25.73 -23.57
N THR A 98 59.35 24.81 -22.78
CA THR A 98 58.16 24.02 -23.16
C THR A 98 56.86 24.66 -22.65
N ARG A 99 56.88 25.50 -21.62
CA ARG A 99 55.66 26.11 -21.03
C ARG A 99 54.80 26.85 -22.07
N ALA A 100 55.41 27.63 -22.97
CA ALA A 100 54.68 28.35 -24.01
C ALA A 100 54.02 27.37 -25.00
N SER A 101 54.74 26.32 -25.40
CA SER A 101 54.22 25.25 -26.28
C SER A 101 53.12 24.44 -25.60
N MET A 102 53.27 24.13 -24.31
CA MET A 102 52.28 23.39 -23.51
C MET A 102 50.99 24.18 -23.34
N ALA A 103 51.09 25.49 -23.05
CA ALA A 103 49.93 26.38 -22.97
C ALA A 103 49.21 26.53 -24.33
N SER A 104 49.96 26.50 -25.43
CA SER A 104 49.37 26.48 -26.78
C SER A 104 48.65 25.16 -27.05
N LEU A 105 49.25 24.02 -26.69
CA LEU A 105 48.62 22.70 -26.82
C LEU A 105 47.34 22.59 -25.98
N GLU A 106 47.33 23.08 -24.76
CA GLU A 106 46.15 23.12 -23.89
C GLU A 106 45.02 23.96 -24.51
N ARG A 107 45.36 25.14 -25.06
CA ARG A 107 44.37 25.97 -25.79
C ARG A 107 43.82 25.24 -27.01
N ILE A 108 44.66 24.58 -27.80
CA ILE A 108 44.23 23.84 -28.98
C ILE A 108 43.35 22.65 -28.58
N ASP A 109 43.68 21.94 -27.52
CA ASP A 109 42.88 20.82 -27.03
C ASP A 109 41.50 21.28 -26.52
N LYS A 110 41.46 22.40 -25.80
CA LYS A 110 40.20 23.03 -25.39
C LYS A 110 39.34 23.40 -26.60
N ILE A 111 39.90 24.09 -27.58
CA ILE A 111 39.18 24.46 -28.81
C ILE A 111 38.71 23.22 -29.57
N LYS A 112 39.56 22.18 -29.66
CA LYS A 112 39.22 20.92 -30.32
C LYS A 112 38.05 20.23 -29.61
N SER A 113 38.06 20.17 -28.28
CA SER A 113 36.98 19.58 -27.48
C SER A 113 35.67 20.33 -27.67
N GLU A 114 35.71 21.67 -27.59
CA GLU A 114 34.55 22.53 -27.85
C GLU A 114 34.02 22.36 -29.28
N LEU A 115 34.91 22.29 -30.28
CA LEU A 115 34.54 22.11 -31.68
C LEU A 115 33.97 20.71 -31.98
N LEU A 116 34.50 19.66 -31.34
CA LEU A 116 33.95 18.31 -31.45
C LEU A 116 32.55 18.23 -30.83
N SER A 117 32.35 18.87 -29.68
CA SER A 117 31.03 19.00 -29.04
C SER A 117 30.04 19.76 -29.93
N ALA A 118 30.44 20.94 -30.43
CA ALA A 118 29.61 21.74 -31.34
C ALA A 118 29.27 21.00 -32.64
N LYS A 119 30.23 20.27 -33.23
CA LYS A 119 30.01 19.42 -34.40
C LYS A 119 28.96 18.34 -34.11
N GLN A 120 29.06 17.67 -32.97
CA GLN A 120 28.12 16.64 -32.57
C GLN A 120 26.71 17.21 -32.36
N SER A 121 26.59 18.33 -31.63
CA SER A 121 25.30 19.01 -31.43
C SER A 121 24.68 19.49 -32.75
N LEU A 122 25.48 20.01 -33.69
CA LEU A 122 24.99 20.45 -35.00
C LEU A 122 24.48 19.25 -35.82
N HIS A 123 25.24 18.15 -35.84
CA HIS A 123 24.84 16.94 -36.54
C HIS A 123 23.54 16.33 -35.97
N GLU A 124 23.38 16.37 -34.64
CA GLU A 124 22.15 15.93 -33.99
C GLU A 124 20.99 16.90 -34.22
N ALA A 125 21.24 18.20 -34.35
CA ALA A 125 20.21 19.18 -34.72
C ALA A 125 19.72 18.99 -36.17
N ASP A 126 20.63 18.73 -37.11
CA ASP A 126 20.29 18.38 -38.50
C ASP A 126 19.50 17.07 -38.54
N ASN A 127 19.97 16.04 -37.82
CA ASN A 127 19.26 14.77 -37.68
C ASN A 127 17.85 14.97 -37.10
N TRP A 128 17.70 15.78 -36.05
CA TRP A 128 16.40 16.07 -35.46
C TRP A 128 15.43 16.64 -36.50
N THR A 129 15.89 17.60 -37.31
CA THR A 129 15.07 18.25 -38.34
C THR A 129 14.60 17.25 -39.40
N LEU A 130 15.50 16.37 -39.86
CA LEU A 130 15.13 15.26 -40.74
C LEU A 130 14.14 14.30 -40.06
N MET A 131 14.34 14.01 -38.77
CA MET A 131 13.43 13.12 -38.04
C MET A 131 12.03 13.70 -37.90
N THR A 132 11.91 15.03 -37.73
CA THR A 132 10.63 15.73 -37.66
C THR A 132 9.89 15.73 -39.01
N THR A 133 10.58 15.90 -40.13
CA THR A 133 9.90 15.82 -41.45
C THR A 133 9.47 14.39 -41.77
N ASP A 134 10.33 13.40 -41.47
CA ASP A 134 10.03 12.00 -41.73
C ASP A 134 8.86 11.49 -40.87
N ILE A 135 8.80 11.89 -39.59
CA ILE A 135 7.76 11.37 -38.69
C ILE A 135 6.37 11.83 -39.11
N GLU A 136 6.22 13.05 -39.61
CA GLU A 136 4.95 13.57 -40.16
C GLU A 136 4.45 12.70 -41.31
N GLU A 137 5.33 12.28 -42.22
CA GLU A 137 4.98 11.38 -43.34
C GLU A 137 4.54 9.98 -42.83
N ILE A 138 5.21 9.44 -41.81
CA ILE A 138 4.86 8.14 -41.23
C ILE A 138 3.50 8.23 -40.48
N PHE A 139 3.19 9.37 -39.85
CA PHE A 139 1.89 9.63 -39.25
C PHE A 139 0.75 9.59 -40.28
N GLU A 140 0.94 10.15 -41.49
CA GLU A 140 -0.05 10.08 -42.57
C GLU A 140 -0.31 8.65 -43.06
N ARG A 141 0.72 7.79 -43.03
CA ARG A 141 0.63 6.38 -43.42
C ARG A 141 -0.06 5.52 -42.36
N GLY A 142 -0.13 5.97 -41.11
CA GLY A 142 -0.77 5.26 -40.00
C GLY A 142 0.01 4.04 -39.47
N ASP A 143 1.32 3.95 -39.76
CA ASP A 143 2.17 2.86 -39.28
C ASP A 143 2.63 3.09 -37.83
N ILE A 144 1.88 2.52 -36.88
CA ILE A 144 2.10 2.69 -35.44
C ILE A 144 3.50 2.21 -35.00
N GLU A 145 4.02 1.11 -35.56
CA GLU A 145 5.33 0.58 -35.21
C GLU A 145 6.45 1.47 -35.74
N GLY A 146 6.32 1.95 -36.98
CA GLY A 146 7.24 2.91 -37.58
C GLY A 146 7.32 4.22 -36.80
N ILE A 147 6.16 4.77 -36.40
CA ILE A 147 6.09 6.01 -35.59
C ILE A 147 6.78 5.79 -34.25
N ALA A 148 6.50 4.66 -33.56
CA ALA A 148 7.10 4.35 -32.26
C ALA A 148 8.63 4.27 -32.35
N ALA A 149 9.17 3.57 -33.36
CA ALA A 149 10.60 3.46 -33.58
C ALA A 149 11.26 4.83 -33.86
N LYS A 150 10.58 5.71 -34.60
CA LYS A 150 11.06 7.06 -34.88
C LYS A 150 11.04 7.94 -33.62
N ILE A 151 9.98 7.86 -32.80
CA ILE A 151 9.91 8.57 -31.51
C ILE A 151 11.05 8.13 -30.58
N VAL A 152 11.37 6.84 -30.49
CA VAL A 152 12.49 6.34 -29.70
C VAL A 152 13.83 6.89 -30.21
N SER A 153 14.00 6.97 -31.53
CA SER A 153 15.20 7.57 -32.14
C SER A 153 15.29 9.07 -31.84
N MET A 154 14.17 9.78 -31.84
CA MET A 154 14.11 11.18 -31.41
C MET A 154 14.38 11.33 -29.91
N GLN A 155 13.89 10.43 -29.04
CA GLN A 155 14.25 10.43 -27.60
C GLN A 155 15.76 10.30 -27.39
N GLN A 156 16.43 9.42 -28.14
CA GLN A 156 17.88 9.27 -28.09
C GLN A 156 18.61 10.52 -28.59
N CYS A 157 18.11 11.15 -29.67
CA CYS A 157 18.66 12.41 -30.17
C CYS A 157 18.52 13.55 -29.15
N LEU A 158 17.37 13.64 -28.47
CA LEU A 158 17.14 14.66 -27.44
C LEU A 158 18.08 14.49 -26.25
N ALA A 159 18.41 13.26 -25.87
CA ALA A 159 19.29 12.96 -24.74
C ALA A 159 20.71 13.52 -24.92
N VAL A 160 21.17 13.72 -26.16
CA VAL A 160 22.50 14.28 -26.43
C VAL A 160 22.45 15.81 -26.64
N LEU A 161 21.32 16.35 -27.06
CA LEU A 161 21.08 17.79 -27.26
C LEU A 161 20.77 18.59 -25.97
N THR A 162 21.03 18.05 -24.78
CA THR A 162 20.65 18.64 -23.47
C THR A 162 21.21 20.03 -23.20
N HIS A 163 22.30 20.41 -23.85
CA HIS A 163 22.96 21.71 -23.68
C HIS A 163 22.57 22.76 -24.73
N THR A 164 21.59 22.46 -25.59
CA THR A 164 21.09 23.41 -26.59
C THR A 164 20.01 24.32 -26.02
N PRO A 165 19.95 25.62 -26.42
CA PRO A 165 18.94 26.56 -25.91
C PRO A 165 17.51 26.14 -26.29
N ASP A 166 17.35 25.44 -27.42
CA ASP A 166 16.04 25.01 -27.96
C ASP A 166 15.60 23.64 -27.40
N TYR A 167 16.29 23.12 -26.38
CA TYR A 167 16.02 21.80 -25.81
C TYR A 167 14.59 21.65 -25.29
N GLU A 168 14.06 22.68 -24.61
CA GLU A 168 12.70 22.65 -24.06
C GLU A 168 11.63 22.62 -25.15
N ASP A 169 11.82 23.38 -26.24
CA ASP A 169 10.89 23.38 -27.38
C ASP A 169 10.89 22.02 -28.09
N LYS A 170 12.08 21.42 -28.30
CA LYS A 170 12.23 20.08 -28.87
C LYS A 170 11.61 19.01 -27.97
N ARG A 171 11.75 19.12 -26.65
CA ARG A 171 11.09 18.22 -25.68
C ARG A 171 9.58 18.31 -25.78
N LEU A 172 9.02 19.52 -25.88
CA LEU A 172 7.58 19.72 -26.02
C LEU A 172 7.03 19.16 -27.34
N GLN A 173 7.77 19.32 -28.44
CA GLN A 173 7.44 18.71 -29.72
C GLN A 173 7.39 17.18 -29.62
N LEU A 174 8.40 16.56 -28.99
CA LEU A 174 8.45 15.13 -28.78
C LEU A 174 7.29 14.61 -27.92
N GLU A 175 6.93 15.32 -26.85
CA GLU A 175 5.76 14.97 -26.03
C GLU A 175 4.45 15.10 -26.80
N THR A 176 4.35 16.07 -27.73
CA THR A 176 3.19 16.21 -28.62
C THR A 176 3.07 15.02 -29.56
N LEU A 177 4.19 14.58 -30.17
CA LEU A 177 4.24 13.40 -31.04
C LEU A 177 3.88 12.12 -30.27
N LYS A 178 4.39 11.96 -29.03
CA LYS A 178 3.99 10.85 -28.15
C LYS A 178 2.49 10.84 -27.87
N ASN A 179 1.89 12.00 -27.56
CA ASN A 179 0.45 12.11 -27.32
C ASN A 179 -0.38 11.76 -28.57
N GLN A 180 0.09 12.16 -29.76
CA GLN A 180 -0.57 11.81 -31.02
C GLN A 180 -0.50 10.31 -31.30
N LEU A 181 0.66 9.67 -31.10
CA LEU A 181 0.78 8.22 -31.24
C LEU A 181 -0.09 7.48 -30.21
N GLU A 182 -0.13 7.95 -28.96
CA GLU A 182 -1.03 7.42 -27.93
C GLU A 182 -2.50 7.49 -28.38
N ALA A 183 -2.94 8.60 -28.96
CA ALA A 183 -4.31 8.78 -29.43
C ALA A 183 -4.67 7.77 -30.54
N ILE A 184 -3.76 7.52 -31.49
CA ILE A 184 -3.97 6.56 -32.59
C ILE A 184 -3.90 5.11 -32.10
N ALA A 185 -3.01 4.82 -31.15
CA ALA A 185 -2.81 3.47 -30.63
C ALA A 185 -3.88 3.06 -29.59
N SER A 186 -4.47 4.00 -28.85
CA SER A 186 -5.41 3.70 -27.77
C SER A 186 -6.64 2.88 -28.17
N PRO A 187 -7.32 3.11 -29.33
CA PRO A 187 -8.50 2.32 -29.71
C PRO A 187 -8.10 0.88 -30.08
N HIS A 188 -6.96 0.71 -30.75
CA HIS A 188 -6.41 -0.60 -31.13
C HIS A 188 -5.96 -1.40 -29.90
N LEU A 189 -5.35 -0.72 -28.92
CA LEU A 189 -5.01 -1.31 -27.62
C LEU A 189 -6.25 -1.78 -26.86
N VAL A 190 -7.28 -0.93 -26.77
CA VAL A 190 -8.56 -1.29 -26.11
C VAL A 190 -9.21 -2.46 -26.82
N GLN A 191 -9.26 -2.46 -28.16
CA GLN A 191 -9.80 -3.57 -28.94
C GLN A 191 -9.03 -4.87 -28.69
N ALA A 192 -7.69 -4.83 -28.65
CA ALA A 192 -6.86 -6.00 -28.35
C ALA A 192 -7.14 -6.55 -26.94
N PHE A 193 -7.34 -5.69 -25.95
CA PHE A 193 -7.72 -6.10 -24.60
C PHE A 193 -9.14 -6.69 -24.53
N THR A 194 -10.12 -6.08 -25.18
CA THR A 194 -11.51 -6.59 -25.19
C THR A 194 -11.64 -7.91 -25.93
N SER A 195 -10.88 -8.10 -27.01
CA SER A 195 -10.88 -9.34 -27.81
C SER A 195 -10.01 -10.45 -27.24
N LYS A 196 -9.30 -10.21 -26.11
CA LYS A 196 -8.34 -11.12 -25.49
C LYS A 196 -7.23 -11.61 -26.46
N HIS A 197 -6.92 -10.83 -27.51
CA HIS A 197 -5.84 -11.15 -28.43
C HIS A 197 -4.47 -10.82 -27.81
N LEU A 198 -3.80 -11.85 -27.32
CA LEU A 198 -2.54 -11.70 -26.58
C LEU A 198 -1.46 -11.09 -27.45
N ASP A 199 -1.24 -11.58 -28.67
CA ASP A 199 -0.13 -11.14 -29.51
C ASP A 199 -0.18 -9.64 -29.84
N ASP A 200 -1.37 -9.11 -30.12
CA ASP A 200 -1.54 -7.68 -30.39
C ASP A 200 -1.42 -6.83 -29.13
N ALA A 201 -1.92 -7.32 -27.99
CA ALA A 201 -1.70 -6.67 -26.69
C ALA A 201 -0.20 -6.56 -26.36
N HIS A 202 0.60 -7.60 -26.61
CA HIS A 202 2.05 -7.56 -26.39
C HIS A 202 2.74 -6.51 -27.26
N LYS A 203 2.35 -6.41 -28.54
CA LYS A 203 2.91 -5.42 -29.46
C LYS A 203 2.68 -4.01 -28.93
N PHE A 204 1.43 -3.68 -28.55
CA PHE A 204 1.13 -2.37 -27.99
C PHE A 204 1.80 -2.12 -26.65
N VAL A 205 1.93 -3.12 -25.77
CA VAL A 205 2.65 -2.92 -24.50
C VAL A 205 4.13 -2.60 -24.73
N ARG A 206 4.78 -3.25 -25.72
CA ARG A 206 6.16 -2.91 -26.10
C ARG A 206 6.26 -1.47 -26.63
N ILE A 207 5.32 -1.06 -27.48
CA ILE A 207 5.25 0.30 -28.03
C ILE A 207 5.09 1.33 -26.90
N PHE A 208 4.09 1.18 -26.02
CA PHE A 208 3.84 2.10 -24.91
C PHE A 208 4.98 2.14 -23.88
N SER A 209 5.68 1.01 -23.68
CA SER A 209 6.85 0.93 -22.82
C SER A 209 8.04 1.68 -23.44
N SER A 210 8.26 1.56 -24.76
CA SER A 210 9.30 2.29 -25.47
C SER A 210 9.10 3.81 -25.47
N MET A 211 7.85 4.26 -25.43
CA MET A 211 7.49 5.68 -25.32
C MET A 211 7.50 6.25 -23.89
N GLU A 212 7.83 5.42 -22.88
CA GLU A 212 7.77 5.79 -21.45
C GLU A 212 6.34 6.14 -20.96
N ARG A 213 5.30 5.55 -21.59
CA ARG A 213 3.86 5.80 -21.30
C ARG A 213 3.16 4.65 -20.57
N LEU A 214 3.91 3.94 -19.73
CA LEU A 214 3.40 2.80 -18.97
C LEU A 214 2.21 3.16 -18.04
N PRO A 215 2.20 4.30 -17.31
CA PRO A 215 1.08 4.66 -16.43
C PRO A 215 -0.26 4.82 -17.18
N GLN A 216 -0.23 5.36 -18.39
CA GLN A 216 -1.42 5.53 -19.23
C GLN A 216 -1.95 4.16 -19.68
N LEU A 217 -1.05 3.26 -20.09
CA LEU A 217 -1.42 1.88 -20.43
C LEU A 217 -2.09 1.15 -19.25
N LEU A 218 -1.59 1.33 -18.03
CA LEU A 218 -2.26 0.81 -16.83
C LEU A 218 -3.68 1.36 -16.67
N SER A 219 -3.88 2.65 -16.93
CA SER A 219 -5.19 3.30 -16.84
C SER A 219 -6.16 2.75 -17.89
N TYR A 220 -5.71 2.52 -19.13
CA TYR A 220 -6.54 1.91 -20.17
C TYR A 220 -6.90 0.47 -19.81
N TYR A 221 -5.96 -0.33 -19.32
CA TYR A 221 -6.22 -1.70 -18.87
C TYR A 221 -7.24 -1.75 -17.73
N ASP A 222 -7.06 -0.92 -16.69
CA ASP A 222 -7.99 -0.83 -15.55
C ASP A 222 -9.40 -0.41 -16.01
N LYS A 223 -9.51 0.55 -16.94
CA LYS A 223 -10.80 0.95 -17.52
C LYS A 223 -11.48 -0.17 -18.30
N CYS A 224 -10.72 -0.89 -19.14
CA CYS A 224 -11.26 -2.02 -19.91
C CYS A 224 -11.77 -3.11 -18.97
N GLN A 225 -10.96 -3.47 -17.97
CA GLN A 225 -11.29 -4.52 -17.04
C GLN A 225 -12.49 -4.17 -16.15
N LYS A 226 -12.57 -2.91 -15.68
CA LYS A 226 -13.77 -2.38 -15.01
C LYS A 226 -15.00 -2.46 -15.90
N GLY A 227 -14.87 -2.13 -17.18
CA GLY A 227 -15.96 -2.23 -18.16
C GLY A 227 -16.53 -3.65 -18.24
N VAL A 228 -15.66 -4.64 -18.43
CA VAL A 228 -16.03 -6.07 -18.48
C VAL A 228 -16.74 -6.50 -17.19
N TYR A 229 -16.19 -6.15 -16.03
CA TYR A 229 -16.80 -6.48 -14.73
C TYR A 229 -18.16 -5.81 -14.54
N CYS A 230 -18.31 -4.56 -14.96
CA CYS A 230 -19.59 -3.84 -14.85
C CYS A 230 -20.67 -4.42 -15.78
N GLU A 231 -20.34 -4.81 -17.00
CA GLU A 231 -21.29 -5.43 -17.92
C GLU A 231 -21.74 -6.81 -17.41
N GLU A 232 -20.82 -7.63 -16.94
CA GLU A 232 -21.18 -8.93 -16.36
C GLU A 232 -21.97 -8.78 -15.05
N PHE A 233 -21.62 -7.82 -14.20
CA PHE A 233 -22.43 -7.52 -13.01
C PHE A 233 -23.87 -7.13 -13.38
N LYS A 234 -24.04 -6.27 -14.40
CA LYS A 234 -25.38 -5.93 -14.92
C LYS A 234 -26.11 -7.16 -15.43
N ARG A 235 -25.46 -8.03 -16.21
CA ARG A 235 -26.07 -9.28 -16.71
C ARG A 235 -26.46 -10.24 -15.58
N VAL A 236 -25.71 -10.27 -14.48
CA VAL A 236 -26.03 -11.12 -13.32
C VAL A 236 -27.21 -10.53 -12.54
N VAL A 237 -27.26 -9.21 -12.37
CA VAL A 237 -28.39 -8.51 -11.72
C VAL A 237 -29.67 -8.64 -12.56
N GLU A 238 -29.61 -8.45 -13.87
CA GLU A 238 -30.76 -8.56 -14.79
C GLU A 238 -31.29 -9.99 -14.91
N ARG A 239 -30.44 -11.01 -14.72
CA ARG A 239 -30.87 -12.42 -14.66
C ARG A 239 -31.46 -12.81 -13.30
N GLY A 240 -31.19 -12.03 -12.26
CA GLY A 240 -31.55 -12.33 -10.88
C GLY A 240 -32.85 -11.68 -10.45
N GLU A 241 -33.97 -11.94 -11.14
CA GLU A 241 -35.28 -11.39 -10.72
C GLU A 241 -35.82 -12.00 -9.40
N GLU A 242 -35.19 -13.05 -8.83
CA GLU A 242 -35.69 -13.72 -7.60
C GLU A 242 -34.62 -14.12 -6.55
N LEU A 243 -33.35 -13.73 -6.71
CA LEU A 243 -32.27 -14.26 -5.86
C LEU A 243 -32.01 -13.38 -4.62
N SER A 244 -32.02 -14.01 -3.43
CA SER A 244 -31.56 -13.41 -2.17
C SER A 244 -30.17 -12.78 -2.34
N GLY A 245 -29.93 -11.59 -1.77
CA GLY A 245 -28.69 -10.82 -1.94
C GLY A 245 -27.39 -11.61 -1.66
N ASP A 246 -27.46 -12.62 -0.79
CA ASP A 246 -26.34 -13.54 -0.51
C ASP A 246 -25.94 -14.40 -1.72
N THR A 247 -26.90 -14.82 -2.54
CA THR A 247 -26.65 -15.62 -3.74
C THR A 247 -26.05 -14.77 -4.86
N LEU A 248 -26.47 -13.50 -4.96
CA LEU A 248 -25.90 -12.53 -5.89
C LEU A 248 -24.41 -12.28 -5.55
N VAL A 249 -24.09 -12.06 -4.27
CA VAL A 249 -22.72 -11.85 -3.80
C VAL A 249 -21.84 -13.08 -4.12
N LYS A 250 -22.36 -14.29 -3.94
CA LYS A 250 -21.63 -15.52 -4.28
C LYS A 250 -21.36 -15.66 -5.78
N GLN A 251 -22.34 -15.41 -6.64
CA GLN A 251 -22.16 -15.50 -8.09
C GLN A 251 -21.15 -14.47 -8.61
N VAL A 252 -21.21 -13.24 -8.09
CA VAL A 252 -20.23 -12.19 -8.42
C VAL A 252 -18.84 -12.57 -7.93
N TYR A 253 -18.73 -13.17 -6.74
CA TYR A 253 -17.47 -13.63 -6.19
C TYR A 253 -16.86 -14.79 -6.97
N GLU A 254 -17.65 -15.80 -7.34
CA GLU A 254 -17.22 -16.92 -8.18
C GLU A 254 -16.76 -16.45 -9.57
N PHE A 255 -17.46 -15.47 -10.15
CA PHE A 255 -17.04 -14.85 -11.41
C PHE A 255 -15.70 -14.11 -11.27
N LEU A 256 -15.54 -13.26 -10.25
CA LEU A 256 -14.28 -12.55 -10.00
C LEU A 256 -13.11 -13.50 -9.72
N LEU A 257 -13.36 -14.62 -9.03
CA LEU A 257 -12.39 -15.70 -8.82
C LEU A 257 -12.01 -16.38 -10.14
N SER A 258 -13.00 -16.74 -10.96
CA SER A 258 -12.74 -17.39 -12.26
C SER A 258 -11.95 -16.49 -13.20
N GLU A 259 -12.26 -15.20 -13.26
CA GLU A 259 -11.55 -14.26 -14.14
C GLU A 259 -10.18 -13.88 -13.59
N GLY A 260 -10.02 -13.84 -12.26
CA GLY A 260 -8.72 -13.70 -11.60
C GLY A 260 -7.82 -14.91 -11.85
N GLN A 261 -8.36 -16.13 -11.81
CA GLN A 261 -7.63 -17.36 -12.11
C GLN A 261 -7.28 -17.47 -13.60
N ASN A 262 -8.17 -17.06 -14.50
CA ASN A 262 -7.92 -17.02 -15.94
C ASN A 262 -6.79 -16.03 -16.30
N GLN A 263 -6.72 -14.88 -15.64
CA GLN A 263 -5.60 -13.92 -15.82
C GLN A 263 -4.25 -14.45 -15.31
N VAL A 264 -4.25 -15.42 -14.39
CA VAL A 264 -3.03 -16.07 -13.88
C VAL A 264 -2.67 -17.33 -14.69
N GLY A 265 -3.68 -18.01 -15.26
CA GLY A 265 -3.55 -19.29 -15.98
C GLY A 265 -3.33 -19.16 -17.50
N GLU A 266 -3.96 -18.18 -18.16
CA GLU A 266 -3.61 -17.84 -19.54
C GLU A 266 -2.37 -16.96 -19.52
N LYS A 267 -1.39 -17.30 -20.36
CA LYS A 267 -0.14 -16.55 -20.57
C LYS A 267 -0.41 -15.20 -21.28
N ILE A 268 -1.38 -14.42 -20.82
CA ILE A 268 -1.31 -12.98 -20.94
C ILE A 268 -0.10 -12.61 -20.09
N PRO A 269 0.98 -12.03 -20.62
CA PRO A 269 2.08 -11.67 -19.77
C PRO A 269 1.53 -10.66 -18.77
N PRO A 270 1.60 -10.94 -17.46
CA PRO A 270 1.91 -9.84 -16.60
C PRO A 270 3.28 -9.40 -17.12
N CYS A 271 3.33 -8.32 -17.91
CA CYS A 271 4.59 -7.64 -18.08
C CYS A 271 5.17 -7.54 -16.67
N SER A 272 6.43 -7.88 -16.47
CA SER A 272 7.09 -7.83 -15.16
C SER A 272 6.95 -6.48 -14.43
N TYR A 273 6.41 -5.46 -15.12
CA TYR A 273 6.03 -4.12 -14.67
C TYR A 273 4.53 -3.93 -14.36
N LEU A 274 3.65 -4.67 -15.02
CA LEU A 274 2.26 -4.89 -14.63
C LEU A 274 2.29 -6.06 -13.67
N LYS A 275 2.56 -5.80 -12.37
CA LYS A 275 2.04 -6.72 -11.37
C LYS A 275 0.58 -6.96 -11.78
N PRO A 276 0.12 -8.22 -11.89
CA PRO A 276 -1.31 -8.44 -12.04
C PRO A 276 -1.96 -7.48 -11.06
N ILE A 277 -3.00 -6.76 -11.48
CA ILE A 277 -3.89 -6.15 -10.51
C ILE A 277 -4.33 -7.35 -9.70
N ASN A 278 -3.55 -7.59 -8.66
CA ASN A 278 -3.61 -8.79 -7.88
C ASN A 278 -4.86 -8.40 -7.14
N LEU A 279 -6.01 -8.91 -7.57
CA LEU A 279 -7.15 -9.04 -6.70
C LEU A 279 -6.64 -9.49 -5.31
N PRO A 280 -5.60 -10.36 -5.20
CA PRO A 280 -4.89 -10.61 -3.94
C PRO A 280 -4.24 -9.42 -3.21
N MET A 281 -3.76 -8.36 -3.87
CA MET A 281 -3.20 -7.15 -3.22
C MET A 281 -4.24 -6.06 -2.98
N ILE A 282 -5.26 -5.93 -3.83
CA ILE A 282 -6.35 -4.96 -3.59
C ILE A 282 -7.29 -5.50 -2.50
N PHE A 283 -7.50 -6.81 -2.44
CA PHE A 283 -8.44 -7.47 -1.52
C PHE A 283 -7.82 -8.45 -0.52
N GLY A 284 -6.51 -8.75 -0.59
CA GLY A 284 -5.83 -9.57 0.42
C GLY A 284 -6.12 -11.06 0.34
N PHE A 285 -6.27 -11.65 -0.85
CA PHE A 285 -6.57 -13.08 -1.00
C PHE A 285 -5.39 -13.97 -0.63
N THR A 286 -5.60 -14.88 0.31
CA THR A 286 -4.80 -16.10 0.50
C THR A 286 -5.59 -17.30 -0.04
N GLU A 287 -4.91 -18.38 -0.43
CA GLU A 287 -5.54 -19.64 -0.89
C GLU A 287 -6.54 -20.25 0.14
N SER A 288 -6.59 -19.73 1.36
CA SER A 288 -7.57 -20.11 2.39
C SER A 288 -8.96 -19.45 2.24
N ASP A 289 -9.14 -18.44 1.36
CA ASP A 289 -10.39 -17.65 1.23
C ASP A 289 -11.37 -18.22 0.19
N LEU A 290 -11.12 -19.43 -0.31
CA LEU A 290 -12.00 -20.15 -1.26
C LEU A 290 -13.34 -20.59 -0.67
N ILE A 291 -13.61 -20.33 0.62
CA ILE A 291 -14.79 -20.84 1.33
C ILE A 291 -15.80 -19.72 1.67
N GLN A 292 -15.39 -18.44 1.72
CA GLN A 292 -16.29 -17.30 1.98
C GLN A 292 -15.83 -16.02 1.25
N PRO A 293 -16.76 -15.18 0.75
CA PRO A 293 -16.40 -13.89 0.17
C PRO A 293 -15.75 -13.00 1.25
N PRO A 294 -14.63 -12.33 0.96
CA PRO A 294 -13.92 -11.52 1.94
C PRO A 294 -14.84 -10.41 2.45
N SER A 295 -14.80 -10.15 3.76
CA SER A 295 -15.65 -9.16 4.45
C SER A 295 -15.69 -7.80 3.73
N ARG A 296 -14.57 -7.40 3.13
CA ARG A 296 -14.42 -6.15 2.36
C ARG A 296 -15.24 -6.11 1.08
N LEU A 297 -15.37 -7.23 0.35
CA LEU A 297 -16.19 -7.33 -0.86
C LEU A 297 -17.68 -7.30 -0.50
N ARG A 298 -18.04 -7.97 0.61
CA ARG A 298 -19.39 -7.87 1.18
C ARG A 298 -19.73 -6.42 1.57
N THR A 299 -18.84 -5.71 2.26
CA THR A 299 -19.02 -4.28 2.57
C THR A 299 -19.16 -3.41 1.32
N LEU A 300 -18.38 -3.66 0.27
CA LEU A 300 -18.44 -2.87 -0.97
C LEU A 300 -19.72 -3.07 -1.77
N ILE A 301 -20.23 -4.31 -1.86
CA ILE A 301 -21.50 -4.61 -2.54
C ILE A 301 -22.68 -4.01 -1.78
N HIS A 302 -22.63 -4.00 -0.45
CA HIS A 302 -23.70 -3.50 0.40
C HIS A 302 -23.60 -1.99 0.71
N ALA A 303 -22.46 -1.34 0.44
CA ALA A 303 -22.28 0.10 0.65
C ALA A 303 -23.31 0.99 -0.08
N PRO A 304 -23.68 0.73 -1.35
CA PRO A 304 -24.74 1.48 -2.03
C PRO A 304 -26.13 1.32 -1.39
N LEU A 305 -26.39 0.21 -0.69
CA LEU A 305 -27.67 -0.05 0.00
C LEU A 305 -27.76 0.69 1.35
N SER A 306 -26.63 1.01 1.98
CA SER A 306 -26.58 1.72 3.27
C SER A 306 -27.42 3.02 3.33
N PRO A 307 -27.31 3.99 2.38
CA PRO A 307 -28.12 5.21 2.42
C PRO A 307 -29.62 4.98 2.18
N HIS A 308 -30.00 3.90 1.50
CA HIS A 308 -31.41 3.54 1.31
C HIS A 308 -31.98 2.87 2.56
N LEU A 309 -31.17 2.09 3.28
CA LEU A 309 -31.54 1.44 4.53
C LEU A 309 -31.63 2.43 5.70
N SER A 310 -30.90 3.55 5.68
CA SER A 310 -31.06 4.61 6.70
C SER A 310 -32.34 5.43 6.53
N ASN A 311 -32.90 5.48 5.31
CA ASN A 311 -34.18 6.13 5.01
C ASN A 311 -35.32 5.11 4.79
N TYR A 312 -35.13 3.87 5.23
CA TYR A 312 -36.07 2.78 4.99
C TYR A 312 -37.46 3.09 5.55
N SER A 313 -37.54 3.74 6.71
CA SER A 313 -38.80 4.12 7.35
C SER A 313 -39.72 4.93 6.41
N ASN A 314 -39.18 5.94 5.70
CA ASN A 314 -39.99 6.77 4.83
C ASN A 314 -40.32 6.08 3.49
N LEU A 315 -39.38 5.31 2.94
CA LEU A 315 -39.61 4.53 1.71
C LEU A 315 -40.70 3.48 1.92
N GLN A 316 -40.64 2.76 3.04
CA GLN A 316 -41.62 1.74 3.38
C GLN A 316 -43.00 2.34 3.64
N TYR A 317 -43.08 3.46 4.39
CA TYR A 317 -44.33 4.19 4.61
C TYR A 317 -44.99 4.63 3.30
N ASN A 318 -44.24 5.24 2.38
CA ASN A 318 -44.78 5.68 1.09
C ASN A 318 -45.25 4.49 0.22
N SER A 319 -44.54 3.36 0.27
CA SER A 319 -44.96 2.13 -0.41
C SER A 319 -46.28 1.59 0.16
N MET A 320 -46.42 1.53 1.48
CA MET A 320 -47.65 1.07 2.16
C MET A 320 -48.85 1.98 1.85
N LEU A 321 -48.66 3.30 1.86
CA LEU A 321 -49.68 4.26 1.43
C LEU A 321 -50.10 4.05 -0.02
N ALA A 322 -49.14 3.85 -0.93
CA ALA A 322 -49.44 3.61 -2.33
C ALA A 322 -50.20 2.30 -2.55
N GLN A 323 -49.90 1.25 -1.77
CA GLN A 323 -50.65 -0.02 -1.79
C GLN A 323 -52.08 0.15 -1.25
N LEU A 324 -52.24 0.93 -0.17
CA LEU A 324 -53.56 1.25 0.39
C LEU A 324 -54.42 2.02 -0.62
N HIS A 325 -53.88 3.09 -1.23
CA HIS A 325 -54.60 3.88 -2.23
C HIS A 325 -54.98 3.07 -3.48
N LYS A 326 -54.21 2.05 -3.87
CA LYS A 326 -54.55 1.16 -4.98
C LYS A 326 -55.71 0.20 -4.68
N GLN A 327 -55.91 -0.14 -3.40
CA GLN A 327 -56.95 -1.07 -2.97
C GLN A 327 -58.22 -0.37 -2.47
N GLU A 328 -58.13 0.92 -2.18
CA GLU A 328 -59.18 1.71 -1.57
C GLU A 328 -59.73 2.77 -2.54
N ASP A 329 -60.36 2.32 -3.62
CA ASP A 329 -60.84 3.18 -4.72
C ASP A 329 -62.37 3.37 -4.70
N VAL A 330 -62.98 3.46 -3.51
CA VAL A 330 -64.42 3.72 -3.36
C VAL A 330 -64.67 4.73 -2.25
N THR A 331 -64.95 5.98 -2.62
CA THR A 331 -65.51 6.99 -1.72
C THR A 331 -66.92 6.57 -1.33
N ARG A 332 -67.11 6.12 -0.09
CA ARG A 332 -68.45 5.79 0.44
C ARG A 332 -69.08 7.06 1.02
N GLU A 333 -70.21 7.49 0.46
CA GLU A 333 -70.88 8.75 0.84
C GLU A 333 -71.67 8.64 2.16
N ASP A 334 -72.21 7.46 2.48
CA ASP A 334 -72.96 7.22 3.72
C ASP A 334 -72.04 6.80 4.89
N VAL A 335 -72.31 7.33 6.09
CA VAL A 335 -71.58 7.00 7.33
C VAL A 335 -71.77 5.52 7.69
N MET A 336 -72.95 4.94 7.41
CA MET A 336 -73.18 3.51 7.63
C MET A 336 -72.32 2.64 6.71
N ASP A 337 -72.25 3.00 5.42
CA ASP A 337 -71.38 2.35 4.45
C ASP A 337 -69.89 2.52 4.79
N GLN A 338 -69.50 3.67 5.35
CA GLN A 338 -68.15 3.90 5.84
C GLN A 338 -67.83 2.97 7.02
N VAL A 339 -68.72 2.87 8.02
CA VAL A 339 -68.55 1.97 9.18
C VAL A 339 -68.47 0.50 8.75
N ASP A 340 -69.32 0.06 7.81
CA ASP A 340 -69.26 -1.30 7.26
C ASP A 340 -67.97 -1.55 6.44
N GLY A 341 -67.37 -0.49 5.90
CA GLY A 341 -66.10 -0.54 5.17
C GLY A 341 -64.87 -0.65 6.05
N LEU A 342 -64.96 -0.24 7.32
CA LEU A 342 -63.83 -0.23 8.25
C LEU A 342 -63.28 -1.63 8.51
N ALA A 343 -64.14 -2.65 8.60
CA ALA A 343 -63.69 -4.03 8.82
C ALA A 343 -62.79 -4.53 7.67
N HIS A 344 -63.23 -4.29 6.42
CA HIS A 344 -62.46 -4.65 5.21
C HIS A 344 -61.18 -3.82 5.07
N SER A 345 -61.26 -2.50 5.31
CA SER A 345 -60.09 -1.63 5.29
C SER A 345 -59.07 -2.04 6.36
N THR A 346 -59.53 -2.47 7.54
CA THR A 346 -58.65 -2.93 8.61
C THR A 346 -57.92 -4.22 8.18
N ASP A 347 -58.54 -5.10 7.39
CA ASP A 347 -57.89 -6.34 6.91
C ASP A 347 -56.78 -6.02 5.92
N VAL A 348 -57.07 -5.09 5.01
CA VAL A 348 -56.12 -4.59 4.03
C VAL A 348 -54.90 -3.96 4.70
N VAL A 349 -55.12 -3.08 5.69
CA VAL A 349 -54.05 -2.40 6.44
C VAL A 349 -53.11 -3.42 7.11
N PHE A 350 -53.65 -4.39 7.86
CA PHE A 350 -52.81 -5.39 8.53
C PHE A 350 -52.16 -6.38 7.57
N LYS A 351 -52.78 -6.66 6.41
CA LYS A 351 -52.15 -7.45 5.35
C LYS A 351 -50.92 -6.73 4.77
N ILE A 352 -51.05 -5.45 4.44
CA ILE A 352 -49.96 -4.59 3.94
C ILE A 352 -48.82 -4.53 4.99
N MET A 353 -49.16 -4.31 6.26
CA MET A 353 -48.17 -4.29 7.35
C MET A 353 -47.47 -5.65 7.55
N THR A 354 -48.15 -6.77 7.29
CA THR A 354 -47.56 -8.11 7.38
C THR A 354 -46.60 -8.41 6.22
N GLU A 355 -46.95 -7.97 5.01
CA GLU A 355 -46.08 -8.04 3.83
C GLU A 355 -44.82 -7.16 3.99
N ALA A 356 -44.97 -5.98 4.62
CA ALA A 356 -43.88 -5.09 4.97
C ALA A 356 -42.84 -5.74 5.92
N ILE A 357 -43.30 -6.52 6.91
CA ILE A 357 -42.42 -7.31 7.78
C ILE A 357 -41.66 -8.34 6.96
N THR A 358 -42.35 -9.11 6.11
CA THR A 358 -41.72 -10.16 5.30
C THR A 358 -40.62 -9.58 4.39
N THR A 359 -40.91 -8.45 3.74
CA THR A 359 -39.96 -7.73 2.88
C THR A 359 -38.74 -7.23 3.67
N CYS A 360 -38.95 -6.67 4.87
CA CYS A 360 -37.87 -6.20 5.74
C CYS A 360 -36.89 -7.33 6.11
N PHE A 361 -37.42 -8.52 6.42
CA PHE A 361 -36.62 -9.69 6.79
C PHE A 361 -35.91 -10.30 5.58
N GLN A 362 -36.50 -10.28 4.40
CA GLN A 362 -35.84 -10.71 3.16
C GLN A 362 -34.69 -9.77 2.77
N LEU A 363 -34.88 -8.46 2.91
CA LEU A 363 -33.90 -7.45 2.48
C LEU A 363 -32.74 -7.28 3.47
N SER A 364 -33.04 -7.24 4.77
CA SER A 364 -32.08 -6.82 5.80
C SER A 364 -31.88 -7.86 6.92
N ARG A 365 -32.45 -9.07 6.79
CA ARG A 365 -32.48 -10.09 7.85
C ARG A 365 -32.99 -9.56 9.20
N GLY A 366 -33.78 -8.48 9.17
CA GLY A 366 -34.37 -7.86 10.35
C GLY A 366 -33.53 -6.77 11.02
N CYS A 367 -32.37 -6.37 10.48
CA CYS A 367 -31.55 -5.29 11.03
C CYS A 367 -32.27 -3.94 11.07
N VAL A 368 -33.20 -3.71 10.14
CA VAL A 368 -33.89 -2.41 9.99
C VAL A 368 -35.30 -2.44 10.60
N VAL A 369 -35.58 -3.43 11.48
CA VAL A 369 -36.91 -3.62 12.08
C VAL A 369 -37.36 -2.42 12.93
N THR A 370 -36.44 -1.70 13.55
CA THR A 370 -36.74 -0.47 14.31
C THR A 370 -37.37 0.59 13.40
N GLN A 371 -36.77 0.83 12.24
CA GLN A 371 -37.29 1.78 11.26
C GLN A 371 -38.59 1.31 10.60
N LEU A 372 -38.77 -0.02 10.43
CA LEU A 372 -40.02 -0.60 9.99
C LEU A 372 -41.14 -0.29 11.00
N ILE A 373 -40.90 -0.51 12.29
CA ILE A 373 -41.88 -0.24 13.35
C ILE A 373 -42.24 1.24 13.37
N ASP A 374 -41.27 2.15 13.22
CA ASP A 374 -41.54 3.59 13.10
C ASP A 374 -42.44 3.91 11.89
N SER A 375 -42.22 3.23 10.75
CA SER A 375 -43.05 3.41 9.55
C SER A 375 -44.47 2.88 9.72
N CYS A 376 -44.60 1.72 10.37
CA CYS A 376 -45.88 1.10 10.72
C CYS A 376 -46.65 1.95 11.73
N HIS A 377 -45.97 2.54 12.72
CA HIS A 377 -46.58 3.44 13.69
C HIS A 377 -47.15 4.69 13.00
N LYS A 378 -46.39 5.33 12.10
CA LYS A 378 -46.89 6.46 11.30
C LYS A 378 -48.10 6.07 10.45
N PHE A 379 -48.00 4.96 9.73
CA PHE A 379 -49.09 4.43 8.90
C PHE A 379 -50.37 4.14 9.71
N LEU A 380 -50.22 3.50 10.87
CA LEU A 380 -51.36 3.21 11.76
C LEU A 380 -51.94 4.48 12.37
N THR A 381 -51.12 5.48 12.70
CA THR A 381 -51.58 6.79 13.20
C THR A 381 -52.46 7.50 12.17
N ASP A 382 -52.04 7.51 10.90
CA ASP A 382 -52.84 8.08 9.81
C ASP A 382 -54.14 7.32 9.58
N TYR A 383 -54.10 5.99 9.72
CA TYR A 383 -55.29 5.16 9.65
C TYR A 383 -56.26 5.44 10.80
N LEU A 384 -55.75 5.62 12.03
CA LEU A 384 -56.55 5.95 13.21
C LEU A 384 -57.25 7.31 13.09
N HIS A 385 -56.68 8.26 12.35
CA HIS A 385 -57.35 9.52 12.05
C HIS A 385 -58.68 9.33 11.29
N ARG A 386 -58.84 8.25 10.52
CA ARG A 386 -60.13 7.91 9.87
C ARG A 386 -61.18 7.47 10.89
N PHE A 387 -60.81 6.61 11.84
CA PHE A 387 -61.70 6.24 12.96
C PHE A 387 -62.10 7.48 13.77
N ALA A 388 -61.16 8.41 14.01
CA ALA A 388 -61.45 9.65 14.71
C ALA A 388 -62.41 10.56 13.91
N SER A 389 -62.26 10.64 12.59
CA SER A 389 -63.15 11.40 11.70
C SER A 389 -64.58 10.84 11.71
N ILE A 390 -64.73 9.52 11.59
CA ILE A 390 -66.04 8.84 11.62
C ILE A 390 -66.69 9.00 13.00
N SER A 391 -65.93 8.86 14.09
CA SER A 391 -66.41 9.13 15.45
C SER A 391 -66.95 10.56 15.60
N LYS A 392 -66.28 11.56 15.00
CA LYS A 392 -66.74 12.95 15.00
C LYS A 392 -68.01 13.14 14.17
N GLN A 393 -68.15 12.45 13.04
CA GLN A 393 -69.36 12.47 12.21
C GLN A 393 -70.56 11.86 12.96
N ILE A 394 -70.38 10.69 13.57
CA ILE A 394 -71.41 10.05 14.42
C ILE A 394 -71.82 10.96 15.58
N SER A 395 -70.84 11.60 16.24
CA SER A 395 -71.11 12.57 17.33
C SER A 395 -71.88 13.81 16.87
N SER A 396 -71.66 14.25 15.62
CA SER A 396 -72.39 15.38 15.06
C SER A 396 -73.85 15.04 14.70
N GLN A 397 -74.10 13.81 14.21
CA GLN A 397 -75.45 13.30 13.94
C GLN A 397 -76.26 13.06 15.22
N HIS A 398 -75.60 12.72 16.33
CA HIS A 398 -76.24 12.63 17.65
C HIS A 398 -76.79 13.98 18.16
N ASN A 399 -76.16 15.10 17.79
CA ASN A 399 -76.57 16.43 18.25
C ASN A 399 -77.71 17.05 17.43
N ASP A 400 -78.13 16.39 16.35
CA ASP A 400 -79.20 16.87 15.48
C ASP A 400 -80.56 16.32 15.96
N ALA A 401 -81.51 17.20 16.27
CA ALA A 401 -82.76 16.87 16.96
C ALA A 401 -83.75 16.05 16.10
N GLN A 402 -83.39 15.77 14.85
CA GLN A 402 -84.24 15.18 13.83
C GLN A 402 -83.82 13.74 13.44
N VAL A 403 -82.76 13.20 14.04
CA VAL A 403 -82.24 11.86 13.74
C VAL A 403 -82.91 10.81 14.62
N ASP A 404 -83.55 9.82 13.99
CA ASP A 404 -84.19 8.70 14.69
C ASP A 404 -83.17 7.85 15.46
N ALA A 405 -83.36 7.70 16.76
CA ALA A 405 -82.53 6.87 17.65
C ALA A 405 -82.39 5.41 17.16
N TRP A 406 -83.34 4.93 16.34
CA TRP A 406 -83.34 3.60 15.72
C TRP A 406 -82.21 3.37 14.71
N HIS A 407 -81.71 4.42 14.05
CA HIS A 407 -80.58 4.32 13.10
C HIS A 407 -79.22 4.56 13.76
N LEU A 408 -79.19 5.34 14.85
CA LEU A 408 -77.97 5.67 15.57
C LEU A 408 -77.40 4.49 16.36
N PHE A 409 -78.28 3.65 16.95
CA PHE A 409 -77.84 2.51 17.75
C PHE A 409 -77.09 1.43 16.92
N PRO A 410 -77.61 0.97 15.76
CA PRO A 410 -76.87 0.04 14.88
C PRO A 410 -75.54 0.64 14.38
N LEU A 411 -75.50 1.94 14.08
CA LEU A 411 -74.29 2.63 13.64
C LEU A 411 -73.22 2.66 14.74
N CYS A 412 -73.59 3.01 15.98
CA CYS A 412 -72.69 2.99 17.13
C CYS A 412 -72.21 1.56 17.45
N LEU A 413 -73.08 0.56 17.34
CA LEU A 413 -72.72 -0.84 17.57
C LEU A 413 -71.74 -1.35 16.50
N GLY A 414 -71.99 -1.05 15.22
CA GLY A 414 -71.09 -1.37 14.12
C GLY A 414 -69.73 -0.69 14.26
N PHE A 415 -69.71 0.57 14.70
CA PHE A 415 -68.47 1.30 14.96
C PHE A 415 -67.69 0.72 16.14
N LEU A 416 -68.36 0.35 17.25
CA LEU A 416 -67.75 -0.34 18.38
C LEU A 416 -67.18 -1.71 17.98
N GLN A 417 -67.89 -2.45 17.13
CA GLN A 417 -67.40 -3.72 16.60
C GLN A 417 -66.14 -3.52 15.75
N ALA A 418 -66.13 -2.52 14.84
CA ALA A 418 -64.97 -2.19 14.04
C ALA A 418 -63.76 -1.76 14.90
N GLN A 419 -63.99 -1.04 16.01
CA GLN A 419 -62.95 -0.70 16.98
C GLN A 419 -62.41 -1.95 17.71
N GLY A 420 -63.30 -2.87 18.09
CA GLY A 420 -62.92 -4.15 18.70
C GLY A 420 -62.06 -5.00 17.76
N ASP A 421 -62.45 -5.10 16.48
CA ASP A 421 -61.71 -5.82 15.44
C ASP A 421 -60.33 -5.21 15.20
N LEU A 422 -60.23 -3.88 15.16
CA LEU A 422 -58.96 -3.15 15.07
C LEU A 422 -58.04 -3.47 16.26
N LEU A 423 -58.54 -3.41 17.49
CA LEU A 423 -57.77 -3.72 18.70
C LEU A 423 -57.29 -5.17 18.71
N HIS A 424 -58.16 -6.10 18.32
CA HIS A 424 -57.80 -7.51 18.24
C HIS A 424 -56.69 -7.76 17.21
N ARG A 425 -56.81 -7.19 16.00
CA ARG A 425 -55.80 -7.33 14.94
C ARG A 425 -54.47 -6.67 15.31
N MET A 426 -54.51 -5.53 16.01
CA MET A 426 -53.31 -4.89 16.54
C MET A 426 -52.59 -5.78 17.56
N CYS A 427 -53.33 -6.48 18.41
CA CYS A 427 -52.78 -7.45 19.36
C CYS A 427 -52.11 -8.62 18.64
N VAL A 428 -52.81 -9.24 17.68
CA VAL A 428 -52.27 -10.36 16.88
C VAL A 428 -51.00 -9.94 16.11
N TRP A 429 -51.02 -8.76 15.49
CA TRP A 429 -49.86 -8.24 14.76
C TRP A 429 -48.66 -7.95 15.69
N SER A 430 -48.91 -7.42 16.88
CA SER A 430 -47.88 -7.21 17.91
C SER A 430 -47.17 -8.51 18.29
N THR A 431 -47.93 -9.61 18.50
CA THR A 431 -47.36 -10.94 18.77
C THR A 431 -46.52 -11.43 17.60
N LEU A 432 -47.01 -11.31 16.35
CA LEU A 432 -46.28 -11.72 15.15
C LEU A 432 -44.96 -10.95 14.98
N VAL A 433 -44.95 -9.64 15.22
CA VAL A 433 -43.73 -8.83 15.21
C VAL A 433 -42.76 -9.30 16.28
N GLY A 434 -43.24 -9.57 17.50
CA GLY A 434 -42.42 -10.10 18.59
C GLY A 434 -41.73 -11.41 18.24
N GLU A 435 -42.46 -12.36 17.64
CA GLU A 435 -41.92 -13.64 17.17
C GLU A 435 -40.85 -13.44 16.08
N ARG A 436 -41.13 -12.61 15.08
CA ARG A 436 -40.16 -12.32 14.01
C ARG A 436 -38.93 -11.58 14.51
N VAL A 437 -39.09 -10.62 15.42
CA VAL A 437 -37.95 -9.93 16.06
C VAL A 437 -37.09 -10.93 16.84
N ASN A 438 -37.67 -11.94 17.49
CA ASN A 438 -36.90 -12.95 18.21
C ASN A 438 -36.01 -13.81 17.28
N GLU A 439 -36.42 -14.01 16.02
CA GLU A 439 -35.59 -14.69 15.00
C GLU A 439 -34.33 -13.89 14.64
N THR A 440 -34.31 -12.57 14.88
CA THR A 440 -33.15 -11.71 14.56
C THR A 440 -31.98 -11.87 15.54
N ARG A 441 -32.10 -12.73 16.55
CA ARG A 441 -31.12 -12.89 17.64
C ARG A 441 -29.97 -13.85 17.31
N GLY A 442 -29.91 -14.38 16.08
CA GLY A 442 -28.86 -15.28 15.61
C GLY A 442 -27.59 -14.56 15.12
N ASN A 443 -26.44 -15.24 15.16
CA ASN A 443 -25.13 -14.71 14.73
C ASN A 443 -25.12 -14.11 13.31
N ALA A 444 -26.00 -14.61 12.41
CA ALA A 444 -26.14 -14.10 11.05
C ALA A 444 -26.55 -12.62 11.02
N VAL A 445 -27.41 -12.17 11.95
CA VAL A 445 -27.88 -10.78 11.99
C VAL A 445 -26.81 -9.86 12.54
N THR A 446 -25.95 -10.32 13.44
CA THR A 446 -24.82 -9.54 13.98
C THR A 446 -23.87 -9.08 12.87
N GLU A 447 -23.64 -9.89 11.85
CA GLU A 447 -22.84 -9.52 10.68
C GLU A 447 -23.51 -8.41 9.85
N TYR A 448 -24.82 -8.51 9.64
CA TYR A 448 -25.59 -7.49 8.90
C TYR A 448 -25.77 -6.18 9.69
N VAL A 449 -25.87 -6.26 11.02
CA VAL A 449 -25.89 -5.08 11.90
C VAL A 449 -24.59 -4.31 11.78
N GLN A 450 -23.45 -5.00 11.74
CA GLN A 450 -22.13 -4.37 11.54
C GLN A 450 -21.95 -3.77 10.14
N LEU A 451 -22.66 -4.30 9.14
CA LEU A 451 -22.57 -3.84 7.74
C LEU A 451 -23.47 -2.63 7.45
N TYR A 452 -24.66 -2.56 8.06
CA TYR A 452 -25.68 -1.60 7.67
C TYR A 452 -25.98 -0.50 8.68
N LEU A 453 -25.78 -0.75 9.98
CA LEU A 453 -26.17 0.19 11.04
C LEU A 453 -24.95 0.96 11.53
N ASN A 454 -25.13 2.27 11.70
CA ASN A 454 -24.14 3.10 12.38
C ASN A 454 -24.09 2.76 13.88
N ARG A 455 -23.06 3.26 14.59
CA ARG A 455 -22.87 2.97 16.01
C ARG A 455 -24.07 3.35 16.89
N ASP A 456 -24.75 4.45 16.57
CA ASP A 456 -25.92 4.90 17.32
C ASP A 456 -27.19 4.12 16.96
N GLU A 457 -27.35 3.75 15.69
CA GLU A 457 -28.48 2.91 15.23
C GLU A 457 -28.35 1.48 15.76
N THR A 458 -27.12 0.95 15.83
CA THR A 458 -26.81 -0.33 16.47
C THR A 458 -27.15 -0.31 17.96
N ARG A 459 -26.86 0.79 18.65
CA ARG A 459 -27.23 0.94 20.07
C ARG A 459 -28.76 0.95 20.22
N ALA A 460 -29.46 1.72 19.39
CA ALA A 460 -30.93 1.78 19.39
C ALA A 460 -31.56 0.42 19.08
N PHE A 461 -31.03 -0.31 18.09
CA PHE A 461 -31.45 -1.67 17.74
C PHE A 461 -31.28 -2.65 18.91
N ASN A 462 -30.10 -2.65 19.57
CA ASN A 462 -29.85 -3.52 20.71
C ASN A 462 -30.73 -3.17 21.93
N SER A 463 -30.96 -1.88 22.19
CA SER A 463 -31.90 -1.43 23.23
C SER A 463 -33.33 -1.86 22.92
N PHE A 464 -33.73 -1.81 21.65
CA PHE A 464 -35.05 -2.26 21.20
C PHE A 464 -35.21 -3.79 21.36
N LEU A 465 -34.21 -4.59 20.98
CA LEU A 465 -34.26 -6.05 21.18
C LEU A 465 -34.40 -6.44 22.66
N LEU A 466 -33.68 -5.75 23.54
CA LEU A 466 -33.75 -5.97 24.99
C LEU A 466 -35.13 -5.60 25.55
N MET A 467 -35.74 -4.54 25.00
CA MET A 467 -37.10 -4.15 25.36
C MET A 467 -38.10 -5.23 24.94
N VAL A 468 -38.06 -5.71 23.70
CA VAL A 468 -38.98 -6.76 23.23
C VAL A 468 -38.87 -8.04 24.07
N GLU A 469 -37.66 -8.39 24.51
CA GLU A 469 -37.44 -9.51 25.44
C GLU A 469 -38.16 -9.32 26.79
N GLN A 470 -38.08 -8.12 27.36
CA GLN A 470 -38.77 -7.80 28.61
C GLN A 470 -40.30 -7.84 28.43
N ALA A 471 -40.81 -7.47 27.25
CA ALA A 471 -42.24 -7.55 26.89
C ALA A 471 -42.73 -9.00 26.89
N LEU A 472 -41.99 -9.86 26.18
CA LEU A 472 -42.35 -11.27 25.99
C LEU A 472 -42.28 -12.05 27.31
N ASN A 473 -41.41 -11.64 28.24
CA ASN A 473 -41.28 -12.21 29.57
C ASN A 473 -42.29 -11.65 30.60
N GLY A 474 -43.29 -10.88 30.17
CA GLY A 474 -44.38 -10.40 31.02
C GLY A 474 -44.12 -9.09 31.78
N GLY A 475 -43.11 -8.30 31.38
CA GLY A 475 -42.83 -6.98 31.94
C GLY A 475 -43.63 -5.86 31.27
N THR A 476 -44.12 -4.89 32.05
CA THR A 476 -44.73 -3.66 31.53
C THR A 476 -43.64 -2.74 30.97
N LEU A 477 -43.76 -2.32 29.71
CA LEU A 477 -42.73 -1.54 29.03
C LEU A 477 -43.16 -0.10 28.76
N VAL A 478 -42.21 0.82 28.97
CA VAL A 478 -42.31 2.22 28.56
C VAL A 478 -41.24 2.47 27.50
N TRP A 479 -41.67 2.76 26.27
CA TRP A 479 -40.79 3.22 25.21
C TRP A 479 -40.65 4.74 25.34
N ASN A 480 -39.54 5.21 25.92
CA ASN A 480 -39.22 6.64 25.96
C ASN A 480 -38.48 7.01 24.67
N ASN A 481 -39.14 7.79 23.83
CA ASN A 481 -38.65 8.22 22.53
C ASN A 481 -37.55 9.32 22.61
N ASP A 482 -37.12 9.68 23.81
CA ASP A 482 -36.10 10.70 24.02
C ASP A 482 -34.70 10.10 23.93
N ARG A 483 -33.91 10.65 22.99
CA ARG A 483 -32.49 10.33 22.71
C ARG A 483 -31.53 10.67 23.85
N THR A 484 -31.90 10.45 25.12
CA THR A 484 -31.03 10.73 26.27
C THR A 484 -31.00 9.54 27.22
N VAL A 485 -29.85 8.86 27.20
CA VAL A 485 -29.19 8.09 28.26
C VAL A 485 -30.03 7.78 29.51
N PRO A 486 -30.16 6.51 29.94
CA PRO A 486 -30.72 6.22 31.26
C PRO A 486 -29.68 6.56 32.34
N SER A 487 -29.82 7.74 32.95
CA SER A 487 -29.26 7.97 34.29
C SER A 487 -30.13 7.20 35.28
N GLY A 488 -29.56 6.16 35.89
CA GLY A 488 -30.23 5.32 36.86
C GLY A 488 -30.72 6.12 38.06
N ASN A 489 -32.04 6.16 38.26
CA ASN A 489 -32.61 6.53 39.54
C ASN A 489 -32.74 5.27 40.40
N ARG A 490 -31.92 5.25 41.46
CA ARG A 490 -32.09 4.36 42.61
C ARG A 490 -33.49 4.53 43.17
N ALA A 491 -34.12 3.38 43.42
CA ALA A 491 -35.31 3.27 44.25
C ALA A 491 -35.11 3.93 45.62
N GLN A 492 -36.07 4.76 46.02
CA GLN A 492 -36.45 4.94 47.41
C GLN A 492 -37.95 4.63 47.48
N GLY A 493 -38.28 3.69 48.36
CA GLY A 493 -39.60 3.10 48.57
C GLY A 493 -39.42 1.78 49.29
#